data_AF-A0A1C5LHH3-F1
#
_entry.id   AF-A0A1C5LHH3-F1
#
_cell.length_a   1.000
_cell.length_b   1.000
_cell.length_c   1.000
_cell.angle_alpha   90.00
_cell.angle_beta   90.00
_cell.angle_gamma   90.00
#
_symmetry.space_group_name_H-M   'P 1'
#
loop_
_entity.id
_entity.type
_entity.pdbx_description
1 polymer ?
#
loop_
_entity_poly.entity_id
_entity_poly.type
_entity_poly.pdbx_seq_one_letter_code
_entity_poly.pdbx_strand_id
1 'polypeptide(L)'
;MKKTKFEILIFICMILLGLGCFLIATKNNQYNFFEDILSRYPEENIAGTLMVDLTHDGNDELLVISQDALEITVEIYAIIDSNPIVIYKDHASDSHAGWRWYYLTVVDHKNYILQYTPEIWNGIGNYHFEIFSFNQKGQKEILETEELPYDSIHTSEDNKQDLLIKTQNFKAIYEKWQTNSIPLITIGSDPLTGDNDNYVLEKKSNIE
;
A
#
# COMPACT_ATOMS: atom_id res chain seq x y z
N MET A 1 20.86 -14.17 -49.36
CA MET A 1 20.63 -12.74 -49.60
C MET A 1 20.98 -11.95 -48.34
N LYS A 2 21.92 -11.00 -48.40
CA LYS A 2 22.20 -10.09 -47.27
C LYS A 2 21.12 -9.01 -47.30
N LYS A 3 20.25 -8.95 -46.28
CA LYS A 3 19.34 -7.81 -46.10
C LYS A 3 20.17 -6.53 -45.97
N THR A 4 19.75 -5.47 -46.64
CA THR A 4 20.46 -4.19 -46.55
C THR A 4 20.25 -3.58 -45.17
N LYS A 5 21.20 -2.77 -44.67
CA LYS A 5 21.06 -2.09 -43.37
C LYS A 5 19.75 -1.29 -43.25
N PHE A 6 19.23 -0.80 -44.39
CA PHE A 6 17.98 -0.06 -44.48
C PHE A 6 16.73 -0.94 -44.26
N GLU A 7 16.71 -2.15 -44.82
CA GLU A 7 15.62 -3.12 -44.59
C GLU A 7 15.58 -3.61 -43.15
N ILE A 8 16.74 -3.76 -42.51
CA ILE A 8 16.83 -4.13 -41.08
C ILE A 8 16.27 -2.99 -40.21
N LEU A 9 16.58 -1.73 -40.52
CA LEU A 9 16.08 -0.57 -39.78
C LEU A 9 14.56 -0.44 -39.88
N ILE A 10 13.98 -0.59 -41.07
CA ILE A 10 12.51 -0.55 -41.25
C ILE A 10 11.83 -1.66 -40.46
N PHE A 11 12.39 -2.87 -40.48
CA PHE A 11 11.84 -4.01 -39.75
C PHE A 11 11.87 -3.78 -38.23
N ILE A 12 12.95 -3.22 -37.69
CA ILE A 12 13.05 -2.85 -36.27
C ILE A 12 12.01 -1.77 -35.92
N CYS A 13 11.86 -0.73 -36.75
CA CYS A 13 10.86 0.31 -36.51
C CYS A 13 9.43 -0.23 -36.51
N MET A 14 9.08 -1.15 -37.42
CA MET A 14 7.76 -1.78 -37.44
C MET A 14 7.49 -2.64 -36.19
N ILE A 15 8.51 -3.36 -35.69
CA ILE A 15 8.39 -4.11 -34.43
C ILE A 15 8.18 -3.15 -33.27
N LEU A 16 8.96 -2.08 -33.17
CA LEU A 16 8.82 -1.09 -32.09
C LEU A 16 7.46 -0.38 -32.12
N LEU A 17 6.95 -0.02 -33.30
CA LEU A 17 5.61 0.54 -33.48
C LEU A 17 4.53 -0.47 -33.08
N GLY A 18 4.65 -1.72 -33.50
CA GLY A 18 3.72 -2.79 -33.14
C GLY A 18 3.67 -3.06 -31.62
N LEU A 19 4.84 -3.13 -30.97
CA LEU A 19 4.93 -3.24 -29.51
C LEU A 19 4.33 -2.02 -28.82
N GLY A 20 4.60 -0.81 -29.30
CA GLY A 20 4.04 0.43 -28.75
C GLY A 20 2.51 0.45 -28.82
N CYS A 21 1.92 0.11 -29.97
CA CYS A 21 0.46 0.03 -30.11
C CYS A 21 -0.15 -1.06 -29.22
N PHE A 22 0.52 -2.20 -29.06
CA PHE A 22 0.05 -3.27 -28.19
C PHE A 22 0.05 -2.83 -26.72
N LEU A 23 1.12 -2.20 -26.24
CA LEU A 23 1.24 -1.67 -24.87
C LEU A 23 0.20 -0.59 -24.57
N ILE A 24 -0.11 0.27 -25.54
CA ILE A 24 -1.16 1.29 -25.39
C ILE A 24 -2.54 0.62 -25.28
N ALA A 25 -2.81 -0.38 -26.11
CA ALA A 25 -4.09 -1.10 -26.07
C ALA A 25 -4.29 -1.85 -24.75
N THR A 26 -3.24 -2.48 -24.21
CA THR A 26 -3.31 -3.16 -22.91
C THR A 26 -3.56 -2.17 -21.77
N LYS A 27 -2.85 -1.04 -21.75
CA LYS A 27 -3.04 0.00 -20.73
C LYS A 27 -4.44 0.61 -20.77
N ASN A 28 -4.97 0.88 -21.96
CA ASN A 28 -6.34 1.39 -22.12
C ASN A 28 -7.38 0.37 -21.64
N ASN A 29 -7.16 -0.92 -21.88
CA ASN A 29 -8.09 -1.95 -21.43
C ASN A 29 -8.09 -2.08 -19.90
N GLN A 30 -6.91 -2.00 -19.28
CA GLN A 30 -6.75 -1.95 -17.82
C GLN A 30 -7.48 -0.76 -17.19
N TYR A 31 -7.30 0.43 -17.78
CA TYR A 31 -8.01 1.63 -17.36
C TYR A 31 -9.54 1.42 -17.40
N ASN A 32 -10.08 0.84 -18.47
CA ASN A 32 -11.52 0.58 -18.59
C ASN A 32 -12.04 -0.37 -17.48
N PHE A 33 -11.26 -1.39 -17.10
CA PHE A 33 -11.62 -2.27 -15.99
C PHE A 33 -11.67 -1.50 -14.66
N PHE A 34 -10.72 -0.61 -14.43
CA PHE A 34 -10.66 0.18 -13.20
C PHE A 34 -11.78 1.21 -13.13
N GLU A 35 -12.15 1.88 -14.22
CA GLU A 35 -13.34 2.74 -14.26
C GLU A 35 -14.62 1.96 -13.97
N ASP A 36 -14.77 0.75 -14.54
CA ASP A 36 -15.90 -0.12 -14.24
C ASP A 36 -15.94 -0.52 -12.76
N ILE A 37 -14.80 -0.79 -12.13
CA ILE A 37 -14.72 -1.05 -10.68
C ILE A 37 -15.13 0.19 -9.88
N LEU A 38 -14.56 1.36 -10.19
CA LEU A 38 -14.84 2.61 -9.47
C LEU A 38 -16.32 3.00 -9.59
N SER A 39 -16.97 2.72 -10.73
CA SER A 39 -18.40 2.97 -10.94
C SER A 39 -19.33 2.17 -10.01
N ARG A 40 -18.82 1.12 -9.36
CA ARG A 40 -19.59 0.27 -8.43
C ARG A 40 -19.61 0.82 -7.00
N TYR A 41 -18.73 1.76 -6.67
CA TYR A 41 -18.79 2.45 -5.39
C TYR A 41 -19.83 3.56 -5.45
N PRO A 42 -20.59 3.80 -4.37
CA PRO A 42 -21.32 5.05 -4.23
C PRO A 42 -20.36 6.24 -4.40
N GLU A 43 -20.74 7.25 -5.20
CA GLU A 43 -19.84 8.37 -5.54
C GLU A 43 -19.29 9.08 -4.30
N GLU A 44 -20.08 9.11 -3.23
CA GLU A 44 -19.73 9.72 -1.95
C GLU A 44 -18.78 8.89 -1.07
N ASN A 45 -18.57 7.61 -1.38
CA ASN A 45 -17.82 6.69 -0.52
C ASN A 45 -16.35 6.56 -0.90
N ILE A 46 -15.89 7.04 -2.07
CA ILE A 46 -14.48 6.99 -2.42
C ILE A 46 -13.77 8.21 -1.81
N ALA A 47 -12.92 7.97 -0.81
CA ALA A 47 -12.06 9.01 -0.25
C ALA A 47 -10.85 9.28 -1.15
N GLY A 48 -10.23 8.21 -1.69
CA GLY A 48 -9.03 8.32 -2.51
C GLY A 48 -8.79 7.12 -3.41
N THR A 49 -8.02 7.35 -4.48
CA THR A 49 -7.54 6.31 -5.39
C THR A 49 -6.09 6.57 -5.75
N LEU A 50 -5.32 5.52 -5.96
CA LEU A 50 -3.92 5.58 -6.38
C LEU A 50 -3.62 4.46 -7.38
N MET A 51 -2.97 4.80 -8.48
CA MET A 51 -2.38 3.85 -9.41
C MET A 51 -0.91 3.62 -9.02
N VAL A 52 -0.54 2.39 -8.70
CA VAL A 52 0.80 2.06 -8.24
C VAL A 52 1.17 0.59 -8.47
N ASP A 53 2.33 0.34 -9.08
CA ASP A 53 2.91 -1.00 -9.26
C ASP A 53 3.36 -1.61 -7.92
N LEU A 54 2.47 -2.38 -7.30
CA LEU A 54 2.65 -3.12 -6.04
C LEU A 54 2.93 -4.62 -6.27
N THR A 55 2.77 -5.11 -7.51
CA THR A 55 3.15 -6.48 -7.92
C THR A 55 4.56 -6.57 -8.51
N HIS A 56 5.18 -5.42 -8.76
CA HIS A 56 6.49 -5.22 -9.41
C HIS A 56 6.56 -5.87 -10.78
N ASP A 57 5.45 -5.89 -11.51
CA ASP A 57 5.34 -6.50 -12.83
C ASP A 57 5.43 -5.47 -13.97
N GLY A 58 5.51 -4.18 -13.63
CA GLY A 58 5.57 -3.06 -14.56
C GLY A 58 4.21 -2.48 -14.95
N ASN A 59 3.10 -3.01 -14.41
CA ASN A 59 1.76 -2.45 -14.51
C ASN A 59 1.29 -1.96 -13.14
N ASP A 60 0.49 -0.89 -13.13
CA ASP A 60 -0.01 -0.33 -11.88
C ASP A 60 -1.24 -1.09 -11.37
N GLU A 61 -1.27 -1.43 -10.09
CA GLU A 61 -2.50 -1.81 -9.40
C GLU A 61 -3.33 -0.57 -9.05
N LEU A 62 -4.65 -0.76 -8.95
CA LEU A 62 -5.55 0.26 -8.42
C LEU A 62 -5.71 0.04 -6.92
N LEU A 63 -5.22 0.99 -6.13
CA LEU A 63 -5.54 1.11 -4.70
C LEU A 63 -6.73 2.05 -4.54
N VAL A 64 -7.78 1.58 -3.86
CA VAL A 64 -8.98 2.34 -3.53
C VAL A 64 -9.09 2.47 -2.03
N ILE A 65 -9.26 3.70 -1.57
CA ILE A 65 -9.62 4.02 -0.19
C ILE A 65 -11.06 4.48 -0.21
N SER A 66 -11.94 3.68 0.35
CA SER A 66 -13.34 4.03 0.55
C SER A 66 -13.62 4.30 2.02
N GLN A 67 -14.56 5.18 2.31
CA GLN A 67 -14.96 5.54 3.65
C GLN A 67 -16.47 5.60 3.71
N ASP A 68 -17.03 4.92 4.70
CA ASP A 68 -18.43 5.07 5.09
C ASP A 68 -18.54 5.65 6.51
N ALA A 69 -19.74 5.61 7.10
CA ALA A 69 -19.99 6.18 8.42
C ALA A 69 -19.26 5.47 9.57
N LEU A 70 -18.73 4.26 9.35
CA LEU A 70 -18.18 3.38 10.39
C LEU A 70 -16.70 3.06 10.18
N GLU A 71 -16.26 2.91 8.93
CA GLU A 71 -14.92 2.40 8.64
C GLU A 71 -14.31 3.00 7.37
N ILE A 72 -12.98 3.03 7.34
CA ILE A 72 -12.21 3.27 6.12
C ILE A 72 -11.76 1.90 5.62
N THR A 73 -12.04 1.59 4.36
CA THR A 73 -11.63 0.33 3.70
C THR A 73 -10.54 0.63 2.68
N VAL A 74 -9.48 -0.17 2.71
CA VAL A 74 -8.43 -0.20 1.69
C VAL A 74 -8.62 -1.45 0.83
N GLU A 75 -8.80 -1.28 -0.47
CA GLU A 75 -8.84 -2.38 -1.45
C GLU A 75 -7.76 -2.17 -2.51
N ILE A 76 -7.06 -3.24 -2.89
CA ILE A 76 -6.08 -3.23 -3.97
C ILE A 76 -6.55 -4.20 -5.05
N TYR A 77 -6.70 -3.69 -6.26
CA TYR A 77 -7.13 -4.42 -7.43
C TYR A 77 -5.97 -4.62 -8.40
N ALA A 78 -5.77 -5.88 -8.82
CA ALA A 78 -4.84 -6.24 -9.87
C ALA A 78 -5.57 -6.91 -11.03
N ILE A 79 -4.98 -6.86 -12.23
CA ILE A 79 -5.48 -7.60 -13.39
C ILE A 79 -4.68 -8.88 -13.54
N ILE A 80 -5.29 -10.00 -13.16
CA ILE A 80 -4.67 -11.32 -13.26
C ILE A 80 -5.48 -12.14 -14.25
N ASP A 81 -4.79 -12.73 -15.24
CA ASP A 81 -5.40 -13.49 -16.33
C ASP A 81 -6.54 -12.71 -17.04
N SER A 82 -6.32 -11.41 -17.28
CA SER A 82 -7.29 -10.48 -17.89
C SER A 82 -8.56 -10.22 -17.08
N ASN A 83 -8.58 -10.55 -15.79
CA ASN A 83 -9.69 -10.26 -14.89
C ASN A 83 -9.23 -9.33 -13.76
N PRO A 84 -9.98 -8.25 -13.46
CA PRO A 84 -9.72 -7.48 -12.25
C PRO A 84 -10.13 -8.30 -11.03
N ILE A 85 -9.21 -8.47 -10.08
CA ILE A 85 -9.45 -9.16 -8.81
C ILE A 85 -8.97 -8.31 -7.65
N VAL A 86 -9.66 -8.39 -6.51
CA VAL A 86 -9.19 -7.83 -5.24
C VAL A 86 -8.08 -8.74 -4.72
N ILE A 87 -6.85 -8.24 -4.65
CA ILE A 87 -5.69 -8.98 -4.12
C ILE A 87 -5.43 -8.67 -2.65
N TYR A 88 -5.97 -7.55 -2.16
CA TYR A 88 -5.90 -7.16 -0.76
C TYR A 88 -7.11 -6.33 -0.37
N LYS A 89 -7.61 -6.59 0.83
CA LYS A 89 -8.68 -5.84 1.47
C LYS A 89 -8.42 -5.80 2.96
N ASP A 90 -8.44 -4.61 3.55
CA ASP A 90 -8.41 -4.44 5.00
C ASP A 90 -9.16 -3.18 5.43
N HIS A 91 -9.38 -3.06 6.73
CA HIS A 91 -10.16 -1.99 7.35
C HIS A 91 -9.26 -1.16 8.29
N ALA A 92 -9.48 0.15 8.29
CA ALA A 92 -8.85 1.10 9.20
C ALA A 92 -9.93 1.86 9.97
N SER A 93 -9.81 1.86 11.29
CA SER A 93 -10.69 2.55 12.23
C SER A 93 -9.93 2.80 13.52
N ASP A 94 -10.15 3.93 14.20
CA ASP A 94 -9.64 4.14 15.57
C ASP A 94 -10.41 3.32 16.63
N SER A 95 -11.42 2.55 16.20
CA SER A 95 -12.04 1.54 17.03
C SER A 95 -11.09 0.37 17.33
N HIS A 96 -11.22 -0.17 18.53
CA HIS A 96 -10.17 -0.96 19.19
C HIS A 96 -9.52 -2.09 18.38
N ALA A 97 -10.29 -2.79 17.55
CA ALA A 97 -9.83 -3.96 16.79
C ALA A 97 -9.43 -3.65 15.33
N GLY A 98 -9.53 -2.39 14.90
CA GLY A 98 -9.31 -1.96 13.51
C GLY A 98 -8.25 -0.88 13.35
N TRP A 99 -7.46 -0.60 14.38
CA TRP A 99 -6.49 0.50 14.35
C TRP A 99 -5.34 0.17 13.41
N ARG A 100 -5.36 0.83 12.25
CA ARG A 100 -4.39 0.67 11.17
C ARG A 100 -4.05 2.01 10.54
N TRP A 101 -2.77 2.26 10.39
CA TRP A 101 -2.22 3.33 9.56
C TRP A 101 -1.59 2.71 8.32
N TYR A 102 -1.76 3.38 7.19
CA TYR A 102 -1.26 2.95 5.88
C TYR A 102 -0.40 4.04 5.28
N TYR A 103 0.74 3.63 4.73
CA TYR A 103 1.65 4.49 3.99
C TYR A 103 2.11 3.78 2.72
N LEU A 104 2.41 4.57 1.69
CA LEU A 104 3.16 4.12 0.53
C LEU A 104 4.64 4.37 0.76
N THR A 105 5.47 3.34 0.64
CA THR A 105 6.92 3.43 0.80
C THR A 105 7.64 2.92 -0.44
N VAL A 106 8.84 3.45 -0.70
CA VAL A 106 9.66 3.04 -1.85
C VAL A 106 10.98 2.48 -1.35
N VAL A 107 11.29 1.24 -1.72
CA VAL A 107 12.53 0.55 -1.37
C VAL A 107 13.19 0.06 -2.65
N ASP A 108 14.43 0.46 -2.90
CA ASP A 108 15.19 0.10 -4.11
C ASP A 108 14.39 0.30 -5.41
N HIS A 109 13.71 1.44 -5.52
CA HIS A 109 12.85 1.84 -6.64
C HIS A 109 11.58 0.99 -6.84
N LYS A 110 11.18 0.21 -5.84
CA LYS A 110 9.95 -0.59 -5.84
C LYS A 110 8.97 -0.08 -4.79
N ASN A 111 7.68 -0.11 -5.10
CA ASN A 111 6.64 0.35 -4.20
C ASN A 111 6.23 -0.76 -3.22
N TYR A 112 5.98 -0.38 -1.98
CA TYR A 112 5.47 -1.25 -0.92
C TYR A 112 4.43 -0.50 -0.10
N ILE A 113 3.60 -1.24 0.61
CA ILE A 113 2.73 -0.73 1.66
C ILE A 113 3.43 -0.89 2.99
N LEU A 114 3.51 0.18 3.77
CA LEU A 114 3.78 0.12 5.20
C LEU A 114 2.43 0.17 5.92
N GLN A 115 2.09 -0.90 6.62
CA GLN A 115 0.93 -0.97 7.51
C GLN A 115 1.44 -0.95 8.95
N TYR A 116 0.87 -0.08 9.78
CA TYR A 116 1.20 0.06 11.19
C TYR A 116 -0.03 -0.08 12.07
N THR A 117 0.13 -0.85 13.15
CA THR A 117 -0.89 -1.19 14.14
C THR A 117 -0.43 -0.71 15.51
N PRO A 118 -0.95 0.43 15.99
CA PRO A 118 -0.68 0.93 17.34
C PRO A 118 -1.70 0.42 18.38
N GLU A 119 -2.02 -0.87 18.40
CA GLU A 119 -3.10 -1.40 19.25
C GLU A 119 -2.68 -1.47 20.72
N ILE A 120 -2.87 -0.37 21.47
CA ILE A 120 -2.51 -0.25 22.90
C ILE A 120 -3.71 0.25 23.71
N TRP A 121 -4.03 -0.51 24.77
CA TRP A 121 -5.15 -0.25 25.67
C TRP A 121 -4.70 -0.19 27.11
N ASN A 122 -4.82 1.00 27.70
CA ASN A 122 -4.43 1.24 29.10
C ASN A 122 -3.01 0.73 29.41
N GLY A 123 -2.08 0.89 28.47
CA GLY A 123 -0.69 0.43 28.61
C GLY A 123 -0.44 -1.04 28.26
N ILE A 124 -1.42 -1.75 27.68
CA ILE A 124 -1.30 -3.16 27.29
C ILE A 124 -1.73 -3.35 25.84
N GLY A 125 -0.97 -4.06 25.04
CA GLY A 125 -1.33 -4.39 23.67
C GLY A 125 -0.12 -4.80 22.85
N ASN A 126 -0.18 -4.56 21.55
CA ASN A 126 0.92 -4.87 20.64
C ASN A 126 1.12 -3.72 19.65
N TYR A 127 2.37 -3.29 19.51
CA TYR A 127 2.78 -2.55 18.33
C TYR A 127 3.17 -3.55 17.25
N HIS A 128 2.70 -3.33 16.03
CA HIS A 128 3.09 -4.16 14.89
C HIS A 128 3.21 -3.28 13.65
N PHE A 129 4.27 -3.47 12.88
CA PHE A 129 4.30 -2.97 11.52
C PHE A 129 4.74 -4.06 10.55
N GLU A 130 4.36 -3.87 9.30
CA GLU A 130 4.81 -4.69 8.19
C GLU A 130 4.97 -3.85 6.94
N ILE A 131 5.94 -4.24 6.12
CA ILE A 131 6.23 -3.68 4.81
C ILE A 131 6.03 -4.80 3.83
N PHE A 132 5.12 -4.62 2.89
CA PHE A 132 4.75 -5.69 1.96
C PHE A 132 4.41 -5.19 0.57
N SER A 133 4.54 -6.10 -0.37
CA SER A 133 4.07 -5.98 -1.75
C SER A 133 3.26 -7.24 -2.08
N PHE A 134 2.94 -7.44 -3.35
CA PHE A 134 2.30 -8.66 -3.82
C PHE A 134 3.15 -9.31 -4.91
N ASN A 135 3.04 -10.61 -5.07
CA ASN A 135 3.58 -11.26 -6.26
C ASN A 135 2.57 -11.18 -7.41
N GLN A 136 2.99 -11.62 -8.61
CA GLN A 136 2.17 -11.63 -9.83
C GLN A 136 0.88 -12.47 -9.74
N LYS A 137 0.70 -13.26 -8.67
CA LYS A 137 -0.53 -14.02 -8.38
C LYS A 137 -1.42 -13.30 -7.36
N GLY A 138 -1.08 -12.09 -6.96
CA GLY A 138 -1.78 -11.32 -5.93
C GLY A 138 -1.53 -11.80 -4.51
N GLN A 139 -0.50 -12.61 -4.26
CA GLN A 139 -0.21 -13.09 -2.91
C GLN A 139 0.72 -12.12 -2.20
N LYS A 140 0.41 -11.77 -0.95
CA LYS A 140 1.21 -10.86 -0.12
C LYS A 140 2.62 -11.41 0.09
N GLU A 141 3.62 -10.57 -0.14
CA GLU A 141 5.03 -10.84 0.15
C GLU A 141 5.54 -9.80 1.14
N ILE A 142 5.94 -10.26 2.33
CA ILE A 142 6.44 -9.39 3.41
C ILE A 142 7.94 -9.18 3.19
N LEU A 143 8.34 -7.91 3.07
CA LEU A 143 9.73 -7.47 3.04
C LEU A 143 10.32 -7.42 4.46
N GLU A 144 9.59 -6.79 5.38
CA GLU A 144 10.01 -6.60 6.77
C GLU A 144 8.78 -6.55 7.66
N THR A 145 8.89 -7.08 8.88
CA THR A 145 7.85 -6.95 9.90
C THR A 145 8.50 -6.99 11.27
N GLU A 146 7.96 -6.19 12.19
CA GLU A 146 8.35 -6.22 13.59
C GLU A 146 7.11 -6.15 14.46
N GLU A 147 7.16 -6.83 15.59
CA GLU A 147 6.10 -6.86 16.59
C GLU A 147 6.71 -6.63 17.98
N LEU A 148 6.07 -5.77 18.77
CA LEU A 148 6.41 -5.52 20.16
C LEU A 148 5.17 -5.73 21.03
N PRO A 149 5.08 -6.88 21.71
CA PRO A 149 4.17 -7.03 22.83
C PRO A 149 4.52 -6.02 23.92
N TYR A 150 3.52 -5.25 24.31
CA TYR A 150 3.68 -4.13 25.22
C TYR A 150 2.76 -4.31 26.43
N ASP A 151 3.33 -4.29 27.63
CA ASP A 151 2.57 -4.30 28.88
C ASP A 151 3.30 -3.44 29.90
N SER A 152 2.92 -2.17 30.02
CA SER A 152 3.50 -1.27 31.02
C SER A 152 2.87 -1.39 32.41
N ILE A 153 1.77 -2.15 32.53
CA ILE A 153 0.98 -2.25 33.76
C ILE A 153 1.47 -3.41 34.63
N HIS A 154 1.72 -4.56 34.03
CA HIS A 154 2.13 -5.78 34.72
C HIS A 154 3.62 -6.08 34.61
N THR A 155 4.38 -5.31 33.80
CA THR A 155 5.84 -5.45 33.76
C THR A 155 6.45 -5.13 35.13
N SER A 156 7.20 -6.10 35.66
CA SER A 156 7.93 -5.95 36.92
C SER A 156 8.98 -4.85 36.84
N GLU A 157 9.29 -4.21 37.98
CA GLU A 157 10.24 -3.10 38.05
C GLU A 157 11.59 -3.40 37.37
N ASP A 158 12.14 -4.61 37.60
CA ASP A 158 13.41 -5.06 37.03
C ASP A 158 13.41 -5.14 35.50
N ASN A 159 12.23 -5.29 34.88
CA ASN A 159 12.06 -5.45 33.43
C ASN A 159 11.60 -4.16 32.75
N LYS A 160 11.29 -3.09 33.49
CA LYS A 160 10.84 -1.82 32.90
C LYS A 160 11.89 -1.19 32.00
N GLN A 161 13.16 -1.29 32.38
CA GLN A 161 14.26 -0.76 31.58
C GLN A 161 14.40 -1.51 30.25
N ASP A 162 14.21 -2.83 30.25
CA ASP A 162 14.22 -3.65 29.04
C ASP A 162 13.04 -3.31 28.12
N LEU A 163 11.83 -3.17 28.68
CA LEU A 163 10.65 -2.73 27.93
C LEU A 163 10.88 -1.35 27.28
N LEU A 164 11.48 -0.41 28.01
CA LEU A 164 11.81 0.91 27.47
C LEU A 164 12.78 0.82 26.29
N ILE A 165 13.85 0.03 26.41
CA ILE A 165 14.84 -0.17 25.33
C ILE A 165 14.17 -0.80 24.10
N LYS A 166 13.34 -1.84 24.29
CA LYS A 166 12.60 -2.47 23.20
C LYS A 166 11.65 -1.50 22.51
N THR A 167 10.94 -0.69 23.27
CA THR A 167 10.04 0.36 22.75
C THR A 167 10.80 1.39 21.91
N GLN A 168 11.96 1.86 22.41
CA GLN A 168 12.80 2.81 21.68
C GLN A 168 13.37 2.21 20.39
N ASN A 169 13.79 0.95 20.41
CA ASN A 169 14.30 0.27 19.23
C ASN A 169 13.19 0.07 18.19
N PHE A 170 12.02 -0.41 18.60
CA PHE A 170 10.86 -0.57 17.72
C PHE A 170 10.49 0.78 17.07
N LYS A 171 10.39 1.84 17.88
CA LYS A 171 10.13 3.20 17.40
C LYS A 171 11.15 3.66 16.37
N ALA A 172 12.45 3.50 16.64
CA ALA A 172 13.49 3.92 15.71
C ALA A 172 13.42 3.17 14.36
N ILE A 173 13.09 1.89 14.38
CA ILE A 173 12.90 1.08 13.15
C ILE A 173 11.66 1.57 12.40
N TYR A 174 10.54 1.74 13.10
CA TYR A 174 9.29 2.23 12.49
C TYR A 174 9.46 3.63 11.88
N GLU A 175 10.01 4.59 12.61
CA GLU A 175 10.20 5.98 12.16
C GLU A 175 11.13 6.07 10.93
N LYS A 176 12.13 5.18 10.82
CA LYS A 176 12.98 5.08 9.61
C LYS A 176 12.13 4.80 8.37
N TRP A 177 11.13 3.94 8.48
CA TRP A 177 10.22 3.63 7.38
C TRP A 177 9.19 4.72 7.17
N GLN A 178 8.51 5.14 8.24
CA GLN A 178 7.44 6.14 8.20
C GLN A 178 7.92 7.48 7.61
N THR A 179 9.10 7.98 8.01
CA THR A 179 9.63 9.29 7.56
C THR A 179 9.90 9.34 6.05
N ASN A 180 10.16 8.19 5.42
CA ASN A 180 10.42 8.08 3.98
C ASN A 180 9.18 7.66 3.18
N SER A 181 8.00 7.66 3.82
CA SER A 181 6.76 7.16 3.24
C SER A 181 5.74 8.28 3.08
N ILE A 182 4.82 8.10 2.13
CA ILE A 182 3.69 9.00 1.89
C ILE A 182 2.48 8.44 2.65
N PRO A 183 1.83 9.21 3.55
CA PRO A 183 0.65 8.73 4.24
C PRO A 183 -0.49 8.46 3.25
N LEU A 184 -1.17 7.34 3.44
CA LEU A 184 -2.40 6.98 2.75
C LEU A 184 -3.58 7.09 3.72
N ILE A 185 -3.42 6.55 4.93
CA ILE A 185 -4.37 6.64 6.03
C ILE A 185 -3.58 6.81 7.34
N THR A 186 -3.88 7.86 8.10
CA THR A 186 -3.53 8.00 9.51
C THR A 186 -4.82 8.33 10.26
N ILE A 187 -5.04 7.71 11.42
CA ILE A 187 -6.27 7.87 12.18
C ILE A 187 -6.01 7.79 13.68
N GLY A 188 -6.57 8.74 14.43
CA GLY A 188 -6.41 8.79 15.89
C GLY A 188 -5.01 9.19 16.34
N SER A 189 -4.68 8.86 17.59
CA SER A 189 -3.43 9.26 18.25
C SER A 189 -2.48 8.10 18.45
N ASP A 190 -1.35 8.06 17.74
CA ASP A 190 -0.33 7.03 17.94
C ASP A 190 0.27 7.14 19.35
N PRO A 191 0.03 6.15 20.23
CA PRO A 191 0.59 6.14 21.57
C PRO A 191 2.12 5.94 21.58
N LEU A 192 2.74 5.52 20.47
CA LEU A 192 4.19 5.33 20.36
C LEU A 192 4.94 6.64 20.05
N THR A 193 4.50 7.37 19.02
CA THR A 193 5.14 8.63 18.61
C THR A 193 4.55 9.84 19.35
N GLY A 194 3.29 9.75 19.78
CA GLY A 194 2.50 10.86 20.31
C GLY A 194 1.83 11.69 19.20
N ASP A 195 1.95 11.28 17.94
CA ASP A 195 1.31 11.96 16.81
C ASP A 195 -0.20 11.76 16.87
N ASN A 196 -0.95 12.82 16.58
CA ASN A 196 -2.39 12.75 16.42
C ASN A 196 -2.73 13.28 15.04
N ASP A 197 -3.11 12.38 14.14
CA ASP A 197 -3.36 12.69 12.76
C ASP A 197 -4.58 11.94 12.26
N ASN A 198 -5.39 12.64 11.48
CA ASN A 198 -6.56 12.08 10.80
C ASN A 198 -6.44 12.49 9.34
N TYR A 199 -5.59 11.77 8.63
CA TYR A 199 -5.38 11.95 7.20
C TYR A 199 -5.93 10.75 6.45
N VAL A 200 -6.73 11.03 5.43
CA VAL A 200 -7.10 10.05 4.42
C VAL A 200 -6.69 10.67 3.10
N LEU A 201 -5.98 9.92 2.25
CA LEU A 201 -5.60 10.39 0.93
C LEU A 201 -6.84 10.86 0.18
N GLU A 202 -6.94 12.18 -0.05
CA GLU A 202 -8.02 12.76 -0.83
C GLU A 202 -7.66 12.76 -2.31
N LYS A 203 -8.63 12.39 -3.15
CA LYS A 203 -8.62 12.34 -4.62
C LYS A 203 -7.57 13.25 -5.29
N LYS A 204 -6.39 12.70 -5.56
CA LYS A 204 -5.43 13.21 -6.54
C LYS A 204 -4.76 12.07 -7.32
N SER A 205 -5.40 11.66 -8.40
CA SER A 205 -4.74 11.61 -9.70
C SER A 205 -5.85 11.71 -10.74
N ASN A 206 -5.69 12.64 -11.69
CA ASN A 206 -6.46 12.56 -12.92
C ASN A 206 -6.16 11.18 -13.49
N ILE A 207 -7.20 10.37 -13.60
CA ILE A 207 -7.19 9.21 -14.45
C ILE A 207 -7.26 9.84 -15.85
N GLU A 208 -6.08 10.14 -16.43
CA GLU A 208 -5.87 10.74 -17.76
C GLU A 208 -5.12 9.78 -18.67
#